data_AF-A0A392QIZ9-F1
#
_entry.id   AF-A0A392QIZ9-F1
#
_cell.length_a   1.000
_cell.length_b   1.000
_cell.length_c   1.000
_cell.angle_alpha   90.00
_cell.angle_beta   90.00
_cell.angle_gamma   90.00
#
_symmetry.space_group_name_H-M   'P 1'
#
loop_
_entity.id
_entity.type
_entity.pdbx_description
1 polymer ?
#
loop_
_entity_poly.entity_id
_entity_poly.type
_entity_poly.pdbx_seq_one_letter_code
_entity_poly.pdbx_strand_id
1 'polypeptide(L)'
;MDVKSAFLNGYLNEEVYVEQPKGFVDPNFPNRVYKSKKALYGLKQAPRAWYERLTEFLVNHGYRKGGNDKTLFVKEDSGKLMIAQIYVDDIVFGGMSNQMVQYFVQQMQSEFEMSLV
;
A
#
# COMPACT_ATOMS: atom_id res chain seq x y z
N MET A 1 -0.93 -12.95 2.40
CA MET A 1 -0.10 -12.36 1.33
C MET A 1 0.51 -11.11 1.91
N ASP A 2 1.79 -10.89 1.65
CA ASP A 2 2.56 -9.80 2.25
C ASP A 2 3.01 -8.80 1.17
N VAL A 3 2.89 -7.50 1.45
CA VAL A 3 3.36 -6.43 0.57
C VAL A 3 4.77 -6.03 0.94
N LYS A 4 5.72 -6.23 0.02
CA LYS A 4 7.10 -5.83 0.28
C LYS A 4 7.23 -4.32 0.36
N SER A 5 8.02 -3.89 1.35
CA SER A 5 8.32 -2.48 1.56
C SER A 5 7.06 -1.61 1.64
N ALA A 6 6.00 -2.09 2.30
CA ALA A 6 4.65 -1.50 2.30
C ALA A 6 4.64 0.04 2.42
N PHE A 7 5.42 0.60 3.35
CA PHE A 7 5.50 2.05 3.54
C PHE A 7 6.11 2.80 2.35
N LEU A 8 7.05 2.20 1.62
CA LEU A 8 7.65 2.80 0.43
C LEU A 8 6.68 2.89 -0.75
N ASN A 9 5.51 2.25 -0.66
CA ASN A 9 4.45 2.40 -1.65
C ASN A 9 3.54 3.60 -1.34
N GLY A 10 3.55 4.13 -0.12
CA GLY A 10 2.76 5.30 0.26
C GLY A 10 3.31 6.60 -0.32
N TYR A 11 2.42 7.46 -0.85
CA TYR A 11 2.79 8.81 -1.26
C TYR A 11 2.62 9.80 -0.10
N LEU A 12 3.59 10.70 0.05
CA LEU A 12 3.52 11.73 1.09
C LEU A 12 2.68 12.92 0.61
N ASN A 13 1.72 13.32 1.44
CA ASN A 13 0.96 14.55 1.23
C ASN A 13 1.73 15.76 1.79
N GLU A 14 2.52 15.58 2.84
CA GLU A 14 3.37 16.63 3.40
C GLU A 14 4.75 16.68 2.73
N GLU A 15 5.39 17.85 2.80
CA GLU A 15 6.79 17.98 2.40
C GLU A 15 7.71 17.42 3.47
N VAL A 16 8.36 16.31 3.16
CA VAL A 16 9.40 15.71 4.00
C VAL A 16 10.73 15.86 3.29
N TYR A 17 11.70 16.36 4.02
CA TYR A 17 13.09 16.44 3.56
C TYR A 17 13.95 15.50 4.40
N VAL A 18 14.91 14.87 3.76
CA VAL A 18 15.92 14.03 4.41
C VAL A 18 17.30 14.57 4.09
N GLU A 19 18.19 14.48 5.08
CA GLU A 19 19.61 14.72 4.86
C GLU A 19 20.15 13.79 3.76
N GLN A 20 21.18 14.25 3.05
CA GLN A 20 21.82 13.44 2.03
C GLN A 20 22.41 12.18 2.66
N PRO A 21 22.01 10.98 2.22
CA PRO A 21 22.54 9.75 2.78
C PRO A 21 24.06 9.67 2.58
N LYS A 22 24.74 9.03 3.52
CA LYS A 22 26.18 8.78 3.40
C LYS A 22 26.46 8.05 2.08
N GLY A 23 27.38 8.60 1.29
CA GLY A 23 27.74 8.08 -0.05
C GLY A 23 26.93 8.67 -1.21
N PHE A 24 25.89 9.46 -0.94
CA PHE A 24 25.06 10.14 -1.94
C PHE A 24 25.12 11.67 -1.85
N VAL A 25 26.06 12.20 -1.05
CA VAL A 25 26.25 13.65 -0.91
C VAL A 25 26.74 14.24 -2.23
N ASP A 26 26.01 15.22 -2.76
CA ASP A 26 26.41 15.99 -3.94
C ASP A 26 27.65 16.85 -3.62
N PRO A 27 28.78 16.65 -4.32
CA PRO A 27 30.01 17.39 -4.04
C PRO A 27 29.88 18.89 -4.35
N ASN A 28 28.99 19.29 -5.26
CA ASN A 28 28.74 20.69 -5.59
C ASN A 28 27.73 21.33 -4.63
N PHE A 29 26.88 20.52 -4.00
CA PHE A 29 25.82 21.02 -3.11
C PHE A 29 25.75 20.20 -1.80
N PRO A 30 26.81 20.21 -0.97
CA PRO A 30 26.89 19.34 0.21
C PRO A 30 25.83 19.66 1.27
N ASN A 31 25.31 20.89 1.30
CA ASN A 31 24.33 21.35 2.30
C ASN A 31 22.87 21.22 1.82
N ARG A 32 22.61 20.60 0.66
CA ARG A 32 21.24 20.35 0.20
C ARG A 32 20.62 19.16 0.92
N VAL A 33 19.31 19.05 0.80
CA VAL A 33 18.49 17.95 1.31
C VAL A 33 17.66 17.37 0.17
N TYR A 34 17.29 16.10 0.29
CA TYR A 34 16.38 15.46 -0.67
C TYR A 34 14.94 15.62 -0.22
N LYS A 35 14.04 15.98 -1.15
CA LYS A 35 12.59 15.92 -0.93
C LYS A 35 12.12 14.49 -1.13
N SER A 36 11.58 13.86 -0.10
CA SER A 36 11.01 12.52 -0.20
C SER A 36 9.65 12.57 -0.88
N LYS A 37 9.49 11.81 -1.97
CA LYS A 37 8.20 11.65 -2.65
C LYS A 37 7.36 10.51 -2.06
N LYS A 38 8.04 9.51 -1.49
CA LYS A 38 7.45 8.31 -0.91
C LYS A 38 7.65 8.31 0.59
N ALA A 39 6.76 7.65 1.31
CA ALA A 39 6.91 7.44 2.73
C ALA A 39 8.13 6.55 2.99
N LEU A 40 8.89 6.88 4.04
CA LEU A 40 10.05 6.13 4.51
C LEU A 40 9.75 5.52 5.87
N TYR A 41 10.43 4.42 6.18
CA TYR A 41 10.38 3.84 7.52
C TYR A 41 10.84 4.86 8.57
N GLY A 42 10.17 4.85 9.72
CA GLY A 42 10.42 5.81 10.81
C GLY A 42 9.64 7.12 10.70
N LEU A 43 9.02 7.42 9.56
CA LEU A 43 8.09 8.56 9.46
C LEU A 43 6.76 8.22 10.13
N LYS A 44 6.29 9.10 11.02
CA LYS A 44 5.00 8.94 11.73
C LYS A 44 3.80 8.83 10.77
N GLN A 45 3.89 9.47 9.60
CA GLN A 45 2.84 9.45 8.57
C GLN A 45 2.94 8.27 7.60
N ALA A 46 4.03 7.50 7.62
CA ALA A 46 4.23 6.40 6.66
C ALA A 46 3.12 5.34 6.68
N PRO A 47 2.64 4.87 7.85
CA PRO A 47 1.54 3.91 7.90
C PRO A 47 0.26 4.46 7.26
N ARG A 48 -0.02 5.75 7.48
CA ARG A 48 -1.21 6.42 6.91
C ARG A 48 -1.11 6.59 5.40
N ALA A 49 0.03 7.06 4.91
CA ALA A 49 0.30 7.22 3.48
C ALA A 49 0.16 5.89 2.72
N TRP A 50 0.66 4.81 3.32
CA TRP A 50 0.49 3.46 2.78
C TRP A 50 -0.98 3.04 2.75
N TYR A 51 -1.68 3.14 3.87
CA TYR A 51 -3.09 2.76 3.96
C TYR A 51 -3.96 3.55 2.98
N GLU A 52 -3.72 4.86 2.81
CA GLU A 52 -4.44 5.69 1.84
C GLU A 52 -4.18 5.23 0.40
N ARG A 53 -2.92 4.97 0.03
CA ARG A 53 -2.54 4.44 -1.30
C ARG A 53 -3.23 3.12 -1.64
N LEU A 54 -3.23 2.18 -0.68
CA LEU A 54 -3.84 0.87 -0.85
C LEU A 54 -5.36 0.97 -0.90
N THR A 55 -5.95 1.82 -0.05
CA THR A 55 -7.39 2.10 -0.05
C THR A 55 -7.83 2.64 -1.41
N GLU A 56 -7.12 3.64 -1.94
CA GLU A 56 -7.42 4.22 -3.24
C GLU A 56 -7.33 3.16 -4.35
N PHE A 57 -6.29 2.32 -4.33
CA PHE A 57 -6.15 1.21 -5.27
C PHE A 57 -7.37 0.29 -5.25
N LEU A 58 -7.74 -0.22 -4.07
CA LEU A 58 -8.84 -1.18 -3.92
C LEU A 58 -10.18 -0.55 -4.30
N VAL A 59 -10.43 0.71 -3.90
CA VAL A 59 -11.66 1.43 -4.25
C VAL A 59 -11.78 1.62 -5.76
N ASN A 60 -10.69 2.00 -6.44
CA ASN A 60 -10.66 2.13 -7.90
C ASN A 60 -10.91 0.79 -8.62
N HIS A 61 -10.65 -0.34 -7.95
CA HIS A 61 -10.93 -1.69 -8.45
C HIS A 61 -12.28 -2.26 -7.99
N GLY A 62 -13.16 -1.42 -7.46
CA GLY A 62 -14.55 -1.75 -7.13
C GLY A 62 -14.75 -2.37 -5.75
N TYR A 63 -13.76 -2.30 -4.86
CA TYR A 63 -13.94 -2.67 -3.47
C TYR A 63 -14.53 -1.50 -2.68
N ARG A 64 -15.39 -1.81 -1.71
CA ARG A 64 -15.82 -0.84 -0.70
C ARG A 64 -15.16 -1.15 0.64
N LYS A 65 -14.87 -0.11 1.41
CA LYS A 65 -14.45 -0.26 2.81
C LYS A 65 -15.59 -0.86 3.64
N GLY A 66 -15.23 -1.60 4.68
CA GLY A 66 -16.15 -2.04 5.72
C GLY A 66 -16.78 -0.83 6.42
N GLY A 67 -18.01 -1.01 6.92
CA GLY A 67 -18.73 0.08 7.58
C GLY A 67 -18.06 0.52 8.88
N ASN A 68 -17.83 -0.43 9.79
CA ASN A 68 -17.22 -0.16 11.09
C ASN A 68 -15.71 -0.42 11.07
N ASP A 69 -15.27 -1.46 10.38
CA ASP A 69 -13.86 -1.78 10.21
C ASP A 69 -13.31 -1.15 8.93
N LYS A 70 -12.43 -0.16 9.10
CA LYS A 70 -11.78 0.55 7.99
C LYS A 70 -10.71 -0.28 7.29
N THR A 71 -10.24 -1.35 7.92
CA THR A 71 -9.23 -2.27 7.37
C THR A 71 -9.82 -3.46 6.63
N LEU A 72 -11.16 -3.61 6.69
CA LEU A 72 -11.93 -4.58 5.92
C LEU A 72 -12.32 -3.99 4.56
N PHE A 73 -12.16 -4.76 3.49
CA PHE A 73 -12.57 -4.42 2.14
C PHE A 73 -13.45 -5.54 1.57
N VAL A 74 -14.54 -5.15 0.93
CA VAL A 74 -15.53 -6.08 0.37
C VAL A 74 -15.81 -5.70 -1.06
N LYS A 75 -15.85 -6.68 -1.95
CA LYS A 75 -16.37 -6.55 -3.31
C LYS A 75 -17.43 -7.61 -3.52
N GLU A 76 -18.54 -7.21 -4.13
CA GLU A 76 -19.62 -8.12 -4.52
C GLU A 76 -19.75 -8.07 -6.03
N ASP A 77 -19.74 -9.25 -6.65
CA ASP A 77 -19.96 -9.39 -8.09
C ASP A 77 -20.91 -10.58 -8.31
N SER A 78 -22.04 -10.31 -8.95
CA SER A 78 -23.02 -11.33 -9.32
C SER A 78 -23.44 -12.23 -8.15
N GLY A 79 -23.64 -11.64 -6.97
CA GLY A 79 -24.02 -12.34 -5.73
C GLY A 79 -22.88 -13.12 -5.05
N LYS A 80 -21.64 -12.98 -5.53
CA LYS A 80 -20.45 -13.59 -4.93
C LYS A 80 -19.60 -12.53 -4.25
N LEU A 81 -19.08 -12.87 -3.07
CA LEU A 81 -18.29 -11.96 -2.24
C LEU A 81 -16.80 -12.27 -2.36
N MET A 82 -16.01 -11.19 -2.41
CA MET A 82 -14.58 -11.15 -2.13
C MET A 82 -14.35 -10.26 -0.92
N ILE A 83 -13.58 -10.74 0.05
CA ILE A 83 -13.25 -10.04 1.28
C ILE A 83 -11.73 -9.99 1.41
N ALA A 84 -11.20 -8.82 1.80
CA ALA A 84 -9.80 -8.64 2.18
C ALA A 84 -9.72 -7.84 3.47
N GLN A 85 -9.01 -8.37 4.46
CA GLN A 85 -8.65 -7.72 5.71
C GLN A 85 -7.17 -7.36 5.66
N ILE A 86 -6.86 -6.11 6.00
CA ILE A 86 -5.51 -5.56 5.89
C ILE A 86 -4.95 -5.29 7.27
N TYR A 87 -3.74 -5.76 7.54
CA TYR A 87 -3.00 -5.44 8.74
C TYR A 87 -1.59 -5.01 8.35
N VAL A 88 -1.39 -3.70 8.21
CA VAL A 88 -0.12 -3.11 7.76
C VAL A 88 0.30 -3.67 6.39
N ASP A 89 1.26 -4.59 6.35
CA ASP A 89 1.83 -5.26 5.18
C ASP A 89 1.14 -6.60 4.88
N ASP A 90 0.52 -7.21 5.89
CA ASP A 90 -0.23 -8.46 5.76
C ASP A 90 -1.64 -8.24 5.21
N ILE A 91 -2.02 -9.11 4.28
CA ILE A 91 -3.37 -9.17 3.71
C ILE A 91 -3.90 -10.59 3.83
N VAL A 92 -4.97 -10.73 4.59
CA VAL A 92 -5.80 -11.93 4.69
C VAL A 92 -7.02 -11.74 3.82
N PHE A 93 -7.30 -12.66 2.92
CA PHE A 93 -8.38 -12.51 1.96
C PHE A 93 -9.02 -13.84 1.60
N GLY A 94 -10.25 -13.77 1.12
CA GLY A 94 -11.02 -14.93 0.70
C GLY A 94 -12.19 -14.51 -0.17
N GLY A 95 -12.62 -15.41 -1.05
CA GLY A 95 -13.75 -15.17 -1.93
C GLY A 95 -14.57 -16.42 -2.15
N MET A 96 -15.81 -16.24 -2.61
CA MET A 96 -16.75 -17.34 -2.87
C MET A 96 -16.43 -18.15 -4.14
N SER A 97 -15.38 -17.79 -4.88
CA SER A 97 -14.87 -18.60 -5.99
C SER A 97 -13.36 -18.46 -6.14
N ASN A 98 -12.71 -19.55 -6.59
CA ASN A 98 -11.27 -19.55 -6.86
C ASN A 98 -10.87 -18.53 -7.93
N GLN A 99 -11.74 -18.28 -8.91
CA GLN A 99 -11.49 -17.26 -9.94
C GLN A 99 -11.37 -15.85 -9.34
N MET A 100 -12.23 -15.51 -8.38
CA MET A 100 -12.20 -14.21 -7.71
C MET A 100 -10.95 -14.04 -6.84
N VAL A 101 -10.56 -15.11 -6.14
CA VAL A 101 -9.34 -15.15 -5.33
C VAL A 101 -8.11 -14.97 -6.21
N GLN A 102 -8.01 -15.70 -7.32
CA GLN A 102 -6.91 -15.57 -8.28
C GLN A 102 -6.88 -14.18 -8.92
N TYR A 103 -8.05 -13.63 -9.27
CA TYR A 103 -8.15 -12.29 -9.81
C TYR A 103 -7.64 -11.24 -8.81
N PHE A 104 -8.03 -11.34 -7.52
CA PHE A 104 -7.52 -10.44 -6.48
C PHE A 104 -5.99 -10.52 -6.35
N VAL A 105 -5.43 -11.72 -6.34
CA VAL A 105 -3.96 -11.92 -6.29
C VAL A 105 -3.28 -11.25 -7.47
N GLN A 106 -3.78 -11.46 -8.69
CA GLN A 106 -3.24 -10.83 -9.90
C GLN A 106 -3.37 -9.31 -9.86
N GLN A 107 -4.49 -8.78 -9.38
CA GLN A 107 -4.67 -7.34 -9.21
C GLN A 107 -3.62 -6.76 -8.25
N MET A 108 -3.45 -7.36 -7.08
CA MET A 108 -2.46 -6.89 -6.11
C MET A 108 -1.03 -6.96 -6.66
N GLN A 109 -0.67 -8.05 -7.34
CA GLN A 109 0.64 -8.24 -7.97
C GLN A 109 0.90 -7.29 -9.15
N SER A 110 -0.15 -6.79 -9.79
CA SER A 110 -0.01 -5.84 -10.91
C SER A 110 0.45 -4.45 -10.46
N GLU A 111 0.21 -4.09 -9.20
CA GLU A 111 0.52 -2.77 -8.66
C GLU A 111 1.63 -2.81 -7.60
N PHE A 112 1.63 -3.83 -6.75
CA PHE A 112 2.52 -3.91 -5.60
C PHE A 112 3.42 -5.13 -5.71
N GLU A 113 4.66 -5.01 -5.23
CA GLU A 113 5.54 -6.16 -5.11
C GLU A 113 5.07 -7.03 -3.94
N MET A 114 4.65 -8.26 -4.25
CA MET A 114 4.03 -9.17 -3.28
C MET A 114 4.92 -10.37 -2.98
N SER A 115 4.84 -10.83 -1.73
CA SER A 115 5.30 -12.16 -1.31
C SER A 115 4.07 -13.05 -1.04
N LEU A 116 4.01 -14.21 -1.69
CA LEU A 116 3.06 -15.25 -1.33
C LEU A 116 3.68 -16.02 -0.16
N VAL A 117 3.07 -15.89 1.02
CA VAL A 117 3.44 -16.62 2.23
C VAL A 117 2.82 -18.01 2.20
#